data_AF-A0A7S2KWS1-F1
#
_entry.id   AF-A0A7S2KWS1-F1
#
_cell.length_a   1.000
_cell.length_b   1.000
_cell.length_c   1.000
_cell.angle_alpha   90.00
_cell.angle_beta   90.00
_cell.angle_gamma   90.00
#
_symmetry.space_group_name_H-M   'P 1'
#
loop_
_entity.id
_entity.type
_entity.pdbx_description
1 polymer ?
#
loop_
_entity_poly.entity_id
_entity_poly.type
_entity_poly.pdbx_seq_one_letter_code
_entity_poly.pdbx_strand_id
1 'polypeptide(L)'
;MAFHPKALAVFIAACGISTSSAFAPASNSAAARNELTRVNIATGLPNMADMLNLGGRNNNNNSNNNSEPEPEPERRGALIDLDGIAFSGLKGQALSLTNEDFPDRVEVTRVIPADCFEPETAKSLGYLSVSLVGTALCTAFGFAALPILNPANPLTLPFWLAYSVVTGTVAMGLWVLAHECGHGAFSKDKKLQDTVGYVLHSLFLVPYYSWQRSHAVHHRYTNHMELGETHVPEDSNLPAEDKLYDSLELRKSF
;
A
#
# COMPACT_ATOMS: atom_id res chain seq x y z
N MET A 1 22.66 -28.54 1.78
CA MET A 1 22.66 -27.17 2.36
C MET A 1 21.81 -27.21 3.62
N ALA A 2 22.43 -27.04 4.79
CA ALA A 2 21.77 -27.10 6.08
C ALA A 2 21.02 -25.78 6.35
N PHE A 3 19.74 -25.87 6.68
CA PHE A 3 18.92 -24.73 7.06
C PHE A 3 19.25 -24.27 8.50
N HIS A 4 19.38 -22.96 8.68
CA HIS A 4 19.77 -22.32 9.94
C HIS A 4 18.57 -22.24 10.92
N PRO A 5 18.70 -22.68 12.20
CA PRO A 5 17.59 -22.90 13.13
C PRO A 5 16.89 -21.63 13.67
N LYS A 6 17.18 -20.44 13.13
CA LYS A 6 16.54 -19.17 13.56
C LYS A 6 15.35 -18.74 12.68
N ALA A 7 15.10 -19.40 11.56
CA ALA A 7 14.00 -19.07 10.66
C ALA A 7 12.62 -19.62 11.11
N LEU A 8 12.59 -20.55 12.06
CA LEU A 8 11.37 -21.25 12.49
C LEU A 8 10.60 -20.56 13.64
N ALA A 9 11.20 -19.55 14.29
CA ALA A 9 10.59 -18.87 15.44
C ALA A 9 9.69 -17.66 15.07
N VAL A 10 9.67 -17.23 13.80
CA VAL A 10 8.88 -16.06 13.37
C VAL A 10 7.45 -16.45 12.94
N PHE A 11 7.19 -17.74 12.66
CA PHE A 11 5.91 -18.17 12.09
C PHE A 11 4.81 -18.51 13.11
N ILE A 12 5.10 -18.53 14.42
CA ILE A 12 4.13 -18.88 15.48
C ILE A 12 3.65 -17.64 16.28
N ALA A 13 4.26 -16.46 16.10
CA ALA A 13 3.85 -15.25 16.81
C ALA A 13 2.73 -14.43 16.13
N ALA A 14 2.30 -14.80 14.92
CA ALA A 14 1.32 -14.02 14.14
C ALA A 14 -0.16 -14.34 14.42
N CYS A 15 -0.48 -15.27 15.32
CA CYS A 15 -1.86 -15.62 15.71
C CYS A 15 -2.22 -15.16 17.14
N GLY A 16 -1.57 -14.12 17.65
CA GLY A 16 -2.05 -13.41 18.84
C GLY A 16 -3.08 -12.36 18.43
N ILE A 17 -4.36 -12.68 18.56
CA ILE A 17 -5.43 -11.68 18.53
C ILE A 17 -5.22 -10.77 19.75
N SER A 18 -4.53 -9.64 19.57
CA SER A 18 -4.51 -8.56 20.56
C SER A 18 -5.83 -7.80 20.44
N THR A 19 -6.86 -8.26 21.14
CA THR A 19 -7.95 -7.36 21.57
C THR A 19 -7.43 -6.49 22.72
N SER A 20 -6.52 -5.57 22.41
CA SER A 20 -6.21 -4.48 23.34
C SER A 20 -7.18 -3.36 23.02
N SER A 21 -8.20 -3.26 23.87
CA SER A 21 -9.12 -2.14 23.99
C SER A 21 -8.37 -0.80 23.92
N ALA A 22 -8.48 -0.09 22.79
CA ALA A 22 -7.96 1.27 22.61
C ALA A 22 -8.72 2.34 23.41
N PHE A 23 -9.70 1.93 24.22
CA PHE A 23 -10.50 2.78 25.09
C PHE A 23 -10.57 2.15 26.48
N ALA A 24 -9.46 2.18 27.22
CA ALA A 24 -9.53 2.11 28.67
C ALA A 24 -9.64 3.55 29.20
N PRO A 25 -10.70 3.94 29.92
CA PRO A 25 -10.72 5.24 30.57
C PRO A 25 -9.65 5.25 31.68
N ALA A 26 -8.76 6.23 31.64
CA ALA A 26 -7.80 6.43 32.71
C ALA A 26 -8.53 6.74 34.03
N SER A 27 -8.05 6.15 35.13
CA SER A 27 -8.58 6.35 36.47
C SER A 27 -8.49 7.82 36.90
N ASN A 28 -9.60 8.39 37.35
CA ASN A 28 -9.68 9.74 37.89
C ASN A 28 -8.70 9.93 39.07
N SER A 29 -7.62 10.65 38.82
CA SER A 29 -6.80 11.27 39.86
C SER A 29 -6.86 12.77 39.67
N ALA A 30 -7.35 13.47 40.69
CA ALA A 30 -7.43 14.92 40.74
C ALA A 30 -6.01 15.50 40.81
N ALA A 31 -5.48 16.02 39.70
CA ALA A 31 -4.23 16.75 39.68
C ALA A 31 -4.26 17.84 38.60
N ALA A 32 -3.88 19.05 39.02
CA ALA A 32 -3.43 20.26 38.31
C ALA A 32 -3.89 20.50 36.85
N ARG A 33 -4.33 21.74 36.58
CA ARG A 33 -4.54 22.26 35.21
C ARG A 33 -3.22 22.15 34.44
N ASN A 34 -3.19 21.26 33.45
CA ASN A 34 -1.98 20.90 32.72
C ASN A 34 -1.72 21.85 31.54
N GLU A 35 -0.43 21.97 31.20
CA GLU A 35 0.09 22.91 30.22
C GLU A 35 -0.43 22.61 28.81
N LEU A 36 -1.22 23.54 28.27
CA LEU A 36 -1.64 23.48 26.87
C LEU A 36 -0.40 23.55 25.96
N THR A 37 -0.17 22.50 25.19
CA THR A 37 0.94 22.47 24.21
C THR A 37 0.46 23.03 22.88
N ARG A 38 1.20 23.99 22.32
CA ARG A 38 0.89 24.56 21.01
C ARG A 38 1.27 23.56 19.92
N VAL A 39 0.27 23.01 19.22
CA VAL A 39 0.50 22.16 18.04
C VAL A 39 0.45 23.04 16.80
N ASN A 40 1.59 23.11 16.09
CA ASN A 40 1.66 23.78 14.80
C ASN A 40 1.16 22.80 13.73
N ILE A 41 0.14 23.21 12.98
CA ILE A 41 -0.37 22.44 11.84
C ILE A 41 0.22 23.08 10.57
N ALA A 42 0.78 22.26 9.68
CA ALA A 42 1.43 22.69 8.44
C ALA A 42 0.45 23.38 7.50
N THR A 43 -0.83 23.04 7.59
CA THR A 43 -1.93 23.79 6.99
C THR A 43 -2.54 24.73 8.02
N GLY A 44 -2.81 25.98 7.63
CA GLY A 44 -3.51 26.92 8.49
C GLY A 44 -4.86 26.33 8.92
N LEU A 45 -5.19 26.41 10.22
CA LEU A 45 -6.52 26.05 10.69
C LEU A 45 -7.56 26.88 9.92
N PRO A 46 -8.60 26.26 9.34
CA PRO A 46 -9.64 27.03 8.67
C PRO A 46 -10.27 28.00 9.67
N ASN A 47 -10.27 29.28 9.34
CA ASN A 47 -11.06 30.27 10.06
C ASN A 47 -12.55 29.93 9.88
N MET A 48 -13.36 30.07 10.92
CA MET A 48 -14.83 29.93 10.79
C MET A 48 -15.41 30.86 9.71
N ALA A 49 -14.74 31.99 9.42
CA ALA A 49 -15.12 32.88 8.32
C ALA A 49 -14.76 32.33 6.91
N ASP A 50 -13.70 31.53 6.78
CA ASP A 50 -13.30 30.91 5.51
C ASP A 50 -14.18 29.68 5.18
N MET A 51 -14.72 29.01 6.22
CA MET A 51 -15.75 27.98 6.06
C MET A 51 -17.07 28.52 5.47
N LEU A 52 -17.31 29.82 5.52
CA LEU A 52 -18.54 30.47 5.04
C LEU A 52 -18.37 31.18 3.70
N ASN A 53 -17.15 31.24 3.14
CA ASN A 53 -16.87 32.02 1.93
C ASN A 53 -16.02 31.22 0.93
N LEU A 54 -16.60 30.14 0.39
CA LEU A 54 -16.09 29.40 -0.76
C LEU A 54 -16.43 30.16 -2.06
N GLY A 55 -15.74 31.27 -2.28
CA GLY A 55 -15.68 31.96 -3.57
C GLY A 55 -14.35 31.67 -4.24
N GLY A 56 -14.38 30.83 -5.28
CA GLY A 56 -13.20 30.28 -5.95
C GLY A 56 -12.19 31.32 -6.44
N ARG A 57 -10.91 30.94 -6.38
CA ARG A 57 -9.83 31.68 -7.04
C ARG A 57 -9.32 30.87 -8.23
N ASN A 58 -9.81 31.28 -9.39
CA ASN A 58 -9.45 30.82 -10.73
C ASN A 58 -7.99 31.23 -11.03
N ASN A 59 -7.11 30.27 -11.33
CA ASN A 59 -5.71 30.53 -11.69
C ASN A 59 -5.58 30.70 -13.21
N ASN A 60 -5.78 31.93 -13.67
CA ASN A 60 -5.15 32.43 -14.89
C ASN A 60 -4.39 33.69 -14.51
N ASN A 61 -3.06 33.66 -14.61
CA ASN A 61 -2.30 34.65 -15.38
C ASN A 61 -0.79 34.39 -15.30
N ASN A 62 -0.24 34.20 -16.49
CA ASN A 62 1.11 34.60 -16.86
C ASN A 62 1.32 36.07 -16.47
N SER A 63 2.26 36.35 -15.57
CA SER A 63 2.87 37.66 -15.40
C SER A 63 4.22 37.49 -14.72
N ASN A 64 5.29 37.72 -15.49
CA ASN A 64 6.56 38.19 -14.95
C ASN A 64 6.29 39.27 -13.89
N ASN A 65 6.87 39.14 -12.69
CA ASN A 65 7.22 40.27 -11.84
C ASN A 65 8.27 39.81 -10.81
N ASN A 66 9.38 40.54 -10.78
CA ASN A 66 10.33 40.52 -9.68
C ASN A 66 9.62 41.05 -8.43
N SER A 67 9.34 40.18 -7.47
CA SER A 67 8.94 40.57 -6.12
C SER A 67 9.64 39.66 -5.12
N GLU A 68 10.24 40.26 -4.10
CA GLU A 68 10.83 39.57 -2.95
C GLU A 68 9.85 38.54 -2.37
N PRO A 69 10.34 37.43 -1.79
CA PRO A 69 9.47 36.40 -1.24
C PRO A 69 8.61 36.99 -0.13
N GLU A 70 7.28 36.93 -0.32
CA GLU A 70 6.27 37.24 0.70
C GLU A 70 6.58 36.45 1.99
N PRO A 71 6.49 37.08 3.18
CA PRO A 71 6.73 36.39 4.44
C PRO A 71 5.71 35.25 4.61
N GLU A 72 6.20 34.05 4.96
CA GLU A 72 5.34 32.90 5.25
C GLU A 72 4.20 33.29 6.21
N PRO A 73 2.95 32.85 5.96
CA PRO A 73 1.85 33.13 6.87
C PRO A 73 2.14 32.56 8.26
N GLU A 74 1.99 33.41 9.29
CA GLU A 74 2.25 33.05 10.68
C GLU A 74 1.43 31.81 11.08
N ARG A 75 2.13 30.69 11.38
CA ARG A 75 1.52 29.40 11.73
C ARG A 75 0.62 29.53 12.95
N ARG A 76 -0.69 29.58 12.72
CA ARG A 76 -1.71 29.73 13.77
C ARG A 76 -1.99 28.35 14.38
N GLY A 77 -1.13 27.91 15.31
CA GLY A 77 -1.30 26.64 16.02
C GLY A 77 -2.52 26.61 16.95
N ALA A 78 -3.13 25.44 17.13
CA ALA A 78 -4.18 25.22 18.15
C ALA A 78 -3.54 24.84 19.49
N LEU A 79 -4.12 25.33 20.58
CA LEU A 79 -3.83 24.84 21.93
C LEU A 79 -4.75 23.65 22.19
N ILE A 80 -4.17 22.46 22.21
CA ILE A 80 -4.89 21.21 22.46
C ILE A 80 -4.35 20.63 23.77
N ASP A 81 -5.24 20.13 24.63
CA ASP A 81 -4.86 19.35 25.79
C ASP A 81 -4.42 17.96 25.32
N LEU A 82 -3.15 17.63 25.55
CA LEU A 82 -2.52 16.39 25.11
C LEU A 82 -2.19 15.47 26.28
N ASP A 83 -2.73 15.74 27.47
CA ASP A 83 -2.51 14.87 28.62
C ASP A 83 -2.98 13.45 28.40
N GLY A 84 -2.16 12.51 28.87
CA GLY A 84 -2.45 11.08 28.78
C GLY A 84 -2.36 10.51 27.36
N ILE A 85 -2.04 11.32 26.34
CA ILE A 85 -1.82 10.85 24.98
C ILE A 85 -0.37 10.38 24.85
N ALA A 86 -0.19 9.09 24.56
CA ALA A 86 1.12 8.57 24.16
C ALA A 86 1.46 9.09 22.75
N PHE A 87 2.43 9.99 22.65
CA PHE A 87 2.89 10.49 21.36
C PHE A 87 3.59 9.38 20.56
N SER A 88 3.40 9.39 19.23
CA SER A 88 4.20 8.57 18.32
C SER A 88 5.68 8.98 18.35
N GLY A 89 6.55 8.24 17.64
CA GLY A 89 7.99 8.54 17.57
C GLY A 89 8.33 9.97 17.15
N LEU A 90 7.40 10.69 16.50
CA LEU A 90 7.53 12.08 16.09
C LEU A 90 7.04 13.11 17.14
N LYS A 91 6.72 12.68 18.37
CA LYS A 91 6.42 13.56 19.52
C LYS A 91 5.42 14.69 19.24
N GLY A 92 4.37 14.40 18.47
CA GLY A 92 3.32 15.37 18.15
C GLY A 92 3.63 16.33 16.99
N GLN A 93 4.77 16.16 16.32
CA GLN A 93 5.19 16.97 15.15
C GLN A 93 4.71 16.40 13.81
N ALA A 94 3.96 15.31 13.81
CA ALA A 94 3.48 14.68 12.56
C ALA A 94 2.59 15.62 11.72
N LEU A 95 1.93 16.59 12.35
CA LEU A 95 1.10 17.59 11.67
C LEU A 95 1.86 18.86 11.27
N SER A 96 3.13 19.01 11.65
CA SER A 96 3.95 20.20 11.32
C SER A 96 4.91 19.98 10.15
N LEU A 97 4.85 18.81 9.50
CA LEU A 97 5.75 18.44 8.41
C LEU A 97 5.45 19.26 7.15
N THR A 98 6.48 19.77 6.50
CA THR A 98 6.40 20.42 5.18
C THR A 98 6.97 19.50 4.10
N ASN A 99 6.83 19.86 2.83
CA ASN A 99 7.37 19.05 1.73
C ASN A 99 8.90 18.91 1.80
N GLU A 100 9.57 19.91 2.38
CA GLU A 100 11.03 19.92 2.60
C GLU A 100 11.48 18.89 3.65
N ASP A 101 10.58 18.44 4.53
CA ASP A 101 10.88 17.40 5.54
C ASP A 101 10.89 15.98 4.95
N PHE A 102 10.36 15.80 3.74
CA PHE A 102 10.33 14.50 3.07
C PHE A 102 11.45 14.40 2.04
N PRO A 103 12.20 13.28 2.02
CA PRO A 103 13.26 13.09 1.04
C PRO A 103 12.67 12.97 -0.37
N ASP A 104 13.32 13.61 -1.35
CA ASP A 104 12.95 13.44 -2.75
C ASP A 104 13.26 12.01 -3.22
N ARG A 105 12.57 11.54 -4.27
CA ARG A 105 12.78 10.21 -4.86
C ARG A 105 14.26 9.98 -5.19
N VAL A 106 14.96 11.01 -5.68
CA VAL A 106 16.39 10.91 -6.02
C VAL A 106 17.23 10.68 -4.78
N GLU A 107 16.92 11.33 -3.66
CA GLU A 107 17.63 11.16 -2.39
C GLU A 107 17.46 9.73 -1.85
N VAL A 108 16.22 9.23 -1.86
CA VAL A 108 15.92 7.83 -1.48
C VAL A 108 16.61 6.85 -2.42
N THR A 109 16.61 7.10 -3.72
CA THR A 109 17.23 6.20 -4.70
C THR A 109 18.74 6.11 -4.51
N ARG A 110 19.42 7.20 -4.13
CA ARG A 110 20.88 7.24 -3.93
C ARG A 110 21.37 6.39 -2.77
N VAL A 111 20.54 6.13 -1.76
CA VAL A 111 20.92 5.28 -0.61
C VAL A 111 20.71 3.79 -0.87
N ILE A 112 19.97 3.43 -1.92
CA ILE A 112 19.72 2.05 -2.31
C ILE A 112 20.95 1.53 -3.09
N PRO A 113 21.53 0.37 -2.69
CA PRO A 113 22.64 -0.24 -3.41
C PRO A 113 22.32 -0.48 -4.89
N ALA A 114 23.29 -0.26 -5.78
CA ALA A 114 23.10 -0.35 -7.23
C ALA A 114 22.68 -1.75 -7.71
N ASP A 115 23.14 -2.79 -7.02
CA ASP A 115 22.78 -4.19 -7.27
C ASP A 115 21.30 -4.49 -6.99
N CYS A 116 20.62 -3.71 -6.15
CA CYS A 116 19.18 -3.85 -5.94
C CYS A 116 18.34 -3.48 -7.17
N PHE A 117 18.91 -2.76 -8.14
CA PHE A 117 18.23 -2.38 -9.38
C PHE A 117 18.48 -3.35 -10.55
N GLU A 118 19.22 -4.43 -10.31
CA GLU A 118 19.69 -5.33 -11.36
C GLU A 118 19.02 -6.72 -11.22
N PRO A 119 17.95 -7.02 -11.99
CA PRO A 119 17.30 -8.32 -11.93
C PRO A 119 18.23 -9.46 -12.32
N GLU A 120 18.25 -10.51 -11.50
CA GLU A 120 18.97 -11.75 -11.78
C GLU A 120 18.04 -12.80 -12.40
N THR A 121 17.97 -12.83 -13.74
CA THR A 121 17.07 -13.73 -14.50
C THR A 121 17.22 -15.20 -14.09
N ALA A 122 18.44 -15.70 -13.86
CA ALA A 122 18.65 -17.09 -13.47
C ALA A 122 18.04 -17.42 -12.10
N LYS A 123 18.11 -16.48 -11.15
CA LYS A 123 17.51 -16.62 -9.83
C LYS A 123 15.99 -16.58 -9.92
N SER A 124 15.43 -15.66 -10.70
CA SER A 124 13.99 -15.58 -10.97
C SER A 124 13.44 -16.87 -11.61
N LEU A 125 14.15 -17.41 -12.61
CA LEU A 125 13.81 -18.70 -13.24
C LEU A 125 13.94 -19.88 -12.26
N GLY A 126 14.92 -19.84 -11.36
CA GLY A 126 15.06 -20.81 -10.28
C GLY A 126 13.85 -20.82 -9.34
N TYR A 127 13.39 -19.65 -8.89
CA TYR A 127 12.17 -19.54 -8.10
C TYR A 127 10.92 -19.97 -8.87
N LEU A 128 10.82 -19.60 -10.16
CA LEU A 128 9.75 -20.09 -11.03
C LEU A 128 9.71 -21.60 -11.11
N SER A 129 10.87 -22.25 -11.25
CA SER A 129 10.97 -23.71 -11.29
C SER A 129 10.50 -24.32 -9.98
N VAL A 130 10.87 -23.74 -8.82
CA VAL A 130 10.41 -24.20 -7.50
C VAL A 130 8.89 -24.09 -7.38
N SER A 131 8.30 -22.96 -7.76
CA SER A 131 6.85 -22.78 -7.70
C SER A 131 6.11 -23.72 -8.67
N LEU A 132 6.60 -23.88 -9.91
CA LEU A 132 5.99 -24.79 -10.89
C LEU A 132 6.02 -26.24 -10.43
N VAL A 133 7.18 -26.73 -9.98
CA VAL A 133 7.35 -28.10 -9.50
C VAL A 133 6.54 -28.32 -8.23
N GLY A 134 6.59 -27.38 -7.29
CA GLY A 134 5.82 -27.45 -6.05
C GLY A 134 4.31 -27.55 -6.32
N THR A 135 3.78 -26.66 -7.17
CA THR A 135 2.37 -26.69 -7.55
C THR A 135 2.02 -28.00 -8.25
N ALA A 136 2.83 -28.46 -9.21
CA ALA A 136 2.59 -29.72 -9.91
C ALA A 136 2.57 -30.93 -8.97
N LEU A 137 3.50 -31.00 -8.00
CA LEU A 137 3.56 -32.06 -7.01
C LEU A 137 2.35 -32.04 -6.06
N CYS A 138 1.97 -30.87 -5.57
CA CYS A 138 0.75 -30.71 -4.76
C CYS A 138 -0.49 -31.14 -5.54
N THR A 139 -0.64 -30.69 -6.79
CA THR A 139 -1.75 -31.08 -7.67
C THR A 139 -1.78 -32.59 -7.88
N ALA A 140 -0.65 -33.21 -8.23
CA ALA A 140 -0.56 -34.66 -8.41
C ALA A 140 -0.93 -35.44 -7.13
N PHE A 141 -0.48 -34.97 -5.97
CA PHE A 141 -0.83 -35.54 -4.67
C PHE A 141 -2.33 -35.45 -4.40
N GLY A 142 -2.96 -34.30 -4.64
CA GLY A 142 -4.41 -34.12 -4.50
C GLY A 142 -5.19 -35.06 -5.42
N PHE A 143 -4.80 -35.16 -6.69
CA PHE A 143 -5.42 -36.10 -7.64
C PHE A 143 -5.29 -37.56 -7.19
N ALA A 144 -4.12 -37.97 -6.69
CA ALA A 144 -3.91 -39.32 -6.17
C ALA A 144 -4.73 -39.62 -4.90
N ALA A 145 -5.06 -38.59 -4.12
CA ALA A 145 -5.87 -38.71 -2.91
C ALA A 145 -7.38 -38.87 -3.20
N LEU A 146 -7.91 -38.34 -4.31
CA LEU A 146 -9.34 -38.37 -4.67
C LEU A 146 -10.01 -39.75 -4.57
N PRO A 147 -9.47 -40.86 -5.10
CA PRO A 147 -10.12 -42.16 -5.00
C PRO A 147 -10.14 -42.74 -3.57
N ILE A 148 -9.27 -42.25 -2.68
CA ILE A 148 -9.13 -42.72 -1.30
C ILE A 148 -9.95 -41.84 -0.34
N LEU A 149 -9.94 -40.52 -0.58
CA LEU A 149 -10.53 -39.50 0.27
C LEU A 149 -11.59 -38.73 -0.52
N ASN A 150 -12.79 -39.30 -0.64
CA ASN A 150 -13.89 -38.65 -1.37
C ASN A 150 -14.25 -37.28 -0.73
N PRO A 151 -14.09 -36.14 -1.44
CA PRO A 151 -14.40 -34.81 -0.92
C PRO A 151 -15.86 -34.62 -0.47
N ALA A 152 -16.78 -35.42 -1.00
CA ALA A 152 -18.18 -35.39 -0.58
C ALA A 152 -18.42 -35.99 0.81
N ASN A 153 -17.45 -36.75 1.35
CA ASN A 153 -17.52 -37.29 2.71
C ASN A 153 -17.03 -36.23 3.71
N PRO A 154 -17.90 -35.73 4.62
CA PRO A 154 -17.51 -34.69 5.60
C PRO A 154 -16.36 -35.10 6.51
N LEU A 155 -16.14 -36.39 6.74
CA LEU A 155 -15.00 -36.88 7.54
C LEU A 155 -13.64 -36.60 6.90
N THR A 156 -13.60 -36.37 5.58
CA THR A 156 -12.36 -36.03 4.84
C THR A 156 -12.10 -34.53 4.79
N LEU A 157 -13.05 -33.70 5.25
CA LEU A 157 -12.96 -32.24 5.18
C LEU A 157 -11.68 -31.67 5.82
N PRO A 158 -11.21 -32.13 7.01
CA PRO A 158 -9.96 -31.62 7.58
C PRO A 158 -8.75 -31.82 6.67
N PHE A 159 -8.68 -32.95 5.96
CA PHE A 159 -7.62 -33.21 4.98
C PHE A 159 -7.72 -32.24 3.81
N TRP A 160 -8.91 -32.06 3.22
CA TRP A 160 -9.09 -31.18 2.06
C TRP A 160 -8.87 -29.70 2.39
N LEU A 161 -9.20 -29.26 3.60
CA LEU A 161 -8.88 -27.92 4.08
C LEU A 161 -7.36 -27.73 4.22
N ALA A 162 -6.67 -28.66 4.89
CA ALA A 162 -5.22 -28.61 5.03
C ALA A 162 -4.52 -28.65 3.65
N TYR A 163 -4.97 -29.53 2.75
CA TYR A 163 -4.49 -29.61 1.38
C TYR A 163 -4.69 -28.30 0.62
N SER A 164 -5.87 -27.66 0.76
CA SER A 164 -6.19 -26.42 0.06
C SER A 164 -5.33 -25.25 0.55
N VAL A 165 -5.08 -25.16 1.86
CA VAL A 165 -4.16 -24.17 2.44
C VAL A 165 -2.75 -24.37 1.88
N VAL A 166 -2.20 -25.59 1.96
CA VAL A 166 -0.85 -25.88 1.47
C VAL A 166 -0.72 -25.62 -0.03
N THR A 167 -1.64 -26.17 -0.83
CA THR A 167 -1.60 -26.04 -2.29
C THR A 167 -1.81 -24.59 -2.71
N GLY A 168 -2.72 -23.87 -2.06
CA GLY A 168 -2.96 -22.44 -2.30
C GLY A 168 -1.71 -21.60 -1.99
N THR A 169 -1.04 -21.84 -0.86
CA THR A 169 0.21 -21.15 -0.51
C THR A 169 1.32 -21.43 -1.52
N VAL A 170 1.47 -22.67 -1.99
CA VAL A 170 2.47 -23.01 -3.00
C VAL A 170 2.14 -22.37 -4.36
N ALA A 171 0.88 -22.45 -4.80
CA ALA A 171 0.41 -21.85 -6.04
C ALA A 171 0.47 -20.32 -6.05
N MET A 172 0.36 -19.67 -4.87
CA MET A 172 0.57 -18.22 -4.73
C MET A 172 1.96 -17.80 -5.20
N GLY A 173 2.97 -18.67 -5.15
CA GLY A 173 4.29 -18.38 -5.70
C GLY A 173 4.26 -18.08 -7.20
N LEU A 174 3.42 -18.77 -7.98
CA LEU A 174 3.25 -18.50 -9.42
C LEU A 174 2.58 -17.14 -9.65
N TRP A 175 1.59 -16.79 -8.83
CA TRP A 175 0.94 -15.48 -8.86
C TRP A 175 1.95 -14.36 -8.56
N VAL A 176 2.73 -14.49 -7.49
CA VAL A 176 3.75 -13.51 -7.10
C VAL A 176 4.77 -13.33 -8.22
N LEU A 177 5.27 -14.39 -8.83
CA LEU A 177 6.26 -14.27 -9.91
C LEU A 177 5.69 -13.60 -11.17
N ALA A 178 4.43 -13.85 -11.49
CA ALA A 178 3.75 -13.18 -12.60
C ALA A 178 3.48 -11.70 -12.28
N HIS A 179 3.17 -11.38 -11.02
CA HIS A 179 3.07 -10.02 -10.51
C HIS A 179 4.42 -9.28 -10.63
N GLU A 180 5.54 -9.91 -10.27
CA GLU A 180 6.89 -9.35 -10.44
C GLU A 180 7.27 -9.14 -11.92
N CYS A 181 6.73 -9.96 -12.83
CA CYS A 181 6.86 -9.70 -14.27
C CYS A 181 6.21 -8.36 -14.63
N GLY A 182 5.00 -8.10 -14.11
CA GLY A 182 4.31 -6.82 -14.33
C GLY A 182 5.05 -5.61 -13.78
N HIS A 183 5.79 -5.78 -12.68
CA HIS A 183 6.65 -4.73 -12.10
C HIS A 183 7.93 -4.43 -12.87
N GLY A 184 8.31 -5.24 -13.86
CA GLY A 184 9.62 -5.08 -14.49
C GLY A 184 10.77 -5.71 -13.70
N ALA A 185 10.50 -6.47 -12.62
CA ALA A 185 11.52 -6.99 -11.71
C ALA A 185 12.01 -8.42 -11.98
N PHE A 186 11.38 -9.16 -12.90
CA PHE A 186 11.69 -10.58 -13.13
C PHE A 186 12.98 -10.79 -13.96
N SER A 187 13.18 -10.02 -15.03
CA SER A 187 14.30 -10.16 -15.97
C SER A 187 14.56 -8.85 -16.70
N LYS A 188 15.81 -8.60 -17.12
CA LYS A 188 16.15 -7.47 -18.00
C LYS A 188 15.64 -7.63 -19.42
N ASP A 189 15.48 -8.88 -19.88
CA ASP A 189 14.87 -9.18 -21.17
C ASP A 189 13.35 -9.03 -21.05
N LYS A 190 12.84 -7.92 -21.59
CA LYS A 190 11.40 -7.59 -21.60
C LYS A 190 10.56 -8.65 -22.30
N LYS A 191 11.07 -9.29 -23.37
CA LYS A 191 10.30 -10.33 -24.07
C LYS A 191 10.11 -11.54 -23.19
N LEU A 192 11.18 -12.00 -22.52
CA LEU A 192 11.09 -13.11 -21.57
C LEU A 192 10.15 -12.77 -20.41
N GLN A 193 10.32 -11.59 -19.83
CA GLN A 193 9.49 -11.10 -18.73
C GLN A 193 8.00 -11.07 -19.08
N ASP A 194 7.64 -10.41 -20.17
CA ASP A 194 6.24 -10.29 -20.57
C ASP A 194 5.65 -11.62 -21.03
N THR A 195 6.46 -12.50 -21.64
CA THR A 195 6.01 -13.85 -21.99
C THR A 195 5.68 -14.68 -20.75
N VAL A 196 6.57 -14.69 -19.75
CA VAL A 196 6.34 -15.43 -18.49
C VAL A 196 5.13 -14.87 -17.76
N GLY A 197 5.07 -13.55 -17.59
CA GLY A 197 3.93 -12.89 -16.94
C GLY A 197 2.62 -13.15 -17.65
N TYR A 198 2.59 -13.04 -19.00
CA TYR A 198 1.41 -13.31 -19.81
C TYR A 198 0.92 -14.74 -19.67
N VAL A 199 1.81 -15.74 -19.78
CA VAL A 199 1.43 -17.16 -19.66
C VAL A 199 0.90 -17.46 -18.27
N LEU A 200 1.60 -17.05 -17.21
CA LEU A 200 1.20 -17.35 -15.84
C LEU A 200 -0.12 -16.66 -15.45
N HIS A 201 -0.28 -15.37 -15.73
CA HIS A 201 -1.55 -14.70 -15.45
C HIS A 201 -2.71 -15.23 -16.30
N SER A 202 -2.46 -15.67 -17.54
CA SER A 202 -3.51 -16.32 -18.35
C SER A 202 -4.01 -17.62 -17.72
N LEU A 203 -3.14 -18.41 -17.06
CA LEU A 203 -3.56 -19.60 -16.32
C LEU A 203 -4.48 -19.27 -15.14
N PHE A 204 -4.37 -18.05 -14.59
CA PHE A 204 -5.23 -17.54 -13.52
C PHE A 204 -6.42 -16.72 -14.04
N LEU A 205 -6.65 -16.69 -15.36
CA LEU A 205 -7.69 -15.89 -16.02
C LEU A 205 -7.53 -14.38 -15.78
N VAL A 206 -6.29 -13.92 -15.63
CA VAL A 206 -5.96 -12.51 -15.42
C VAL A 206 -5.38 -11.91 -16.71
N PRO A 207 -5.98 -10.83 -17.25
CA PRO A 207 -5.48 -10.20 -18.46
C PRO A 207 -4.19 -9.43 -18.18
N TYR A 208 -3.03 -10.06 -18.42
CA TYR A 208 -1.71 -9.58 -17.99
C TYR A 208 -1.43 -8.11 -18.31
N TYR A 209 -1.59 -7.66 -19.55
CA TYR A 209 -1.25 -6.27 -19.91
C TYR A 209 -2.20 -5.23 -19.30
N SER A 210 -3.50 -5.54 -19.22
CA SER A 210 -4.46 -4.67 -18.55
C SER A 210 -4.17 -4.59 -17.07
N TRP A 211 -3.89 -5.74 -16.45
CA TRP A 211 -3.51 -5.84 -15.04
C TRP A 211 -2.19 -5.10 -14.77
N GLN A 212 -1.16 -5.29 -15.59
CA GLN A 212 0.13 -4.61 -15.47
C GLN A 212 -0.05 -3.09 -15.47
N ARG A 213 -0.86 -2.57 -16.39
CA ARG A 213 -1.17 -1.13 -16.46
C ARG A 213 -1.90 -0.65 -15.21
N SER A 214 -3.02 -1.28 -14.83
CA SER A 214 -3.78 -0.86 -13.65
C SER A 214 -2.96 -0.99 -12.37
N HIS A 215 -2.14 -2.03 -12.26
CA HIS A 215 -1.30 -2.28 -11.09
C HIS A 215 -0.15 -1.27 -10.94
N ALA A 216 0.41 -0.78 -12.05
CA ALA A 216 1.37 0.32 -12.00
C ALA A 216 0.72 1.62 -11.48
N VAL A 217 -0.55 1.87 -11.85
CA VAL A 217 -1.33 3.01 -11.33
C VAL A 217 -1.62 2.81 -9.85
N HIS A 218 -2.06 1.61 -9.45
CA HIS A 218 -2.25 1.22 -8.05
C HIS A 218 -1.04 1.59 -7.20
N HIS A 219 0.15 1.10 -7.55
CA HIS A 219 1.36 1.33 -6.76
C HIS A 219 1.82 2.79 -6.76
N ARG A 220 1.52 3.55 -7.82
CA ARG A 220 1.87 4.98 -7.88
C ARG A 220 0.97 5.84 -7.00
N TYR A 221 -0.29 5.47 -6.86
CA TYR A 221 -1.32 6.26 -6.18
C TYR A 221 -2.02 5.50 -5.06
N THR A 222 -1.36 4.51 -4.45
CA THR A 222 -1.95 3.71 -3.37
C THR A 222 -2.27 4.65 -2.20
N ASN A 223 -3.52 4.61 -1.72
CA ASN A 223 -4.02 5.50 -0.67
C ASN A 223 -3.95 7.00 -1.02
N HIS A 224 -3.80 7.37 -2.29
CA HIS A 224 -3.91 8.75 -2.72
C HIS A 224 -5.40 9.15 -2.75
N MET A 225 -5.75 10.29 -2.13
CA MET A 225 -7.14 10.72 -1.98
C MET A 225 -7.82 11.05 -3.30
N GLU A 226 -7.11 11.61 -4.29
CA GLU A 226 -7.74 11.97 -5.58
C GLU A 226 -7.41 10.98 -6.71
N LEU A 227 -6.14 10.61 -6.81
CA LEU A 227 -5.59 9.81 -7.91
C LEU A 227 -5.66 8.30 -7.67
N GLY A 228 -6.07 7.87 -6.46
CA GLY A 228 -6.15 6.47 -6.08
C GLY A 228 -7.37 5.79 -6.70
N GLU A 229 -7.19 4.59 -7.23
CA GLU A 229 -8.27 3.83 -7.87
C GLU A 229 -9.37 3.35 -6.90
N THR A 230 -9.05 3.20 -5.61
CA THR A 230 -9.93 2.61 -4.59
C THR A 230 -10.75 3.63 -3.81
N HIS A 231 -10.32 4.89 -3.78
CA HIS A 231 -10.98 5.93 -3.00
C HIS A 231 -10.86 7.26 -3.74
N VAL A 232 -11.96 7.65 -4.39
CA VAL A 232 -12.14 8.96 -5.02
C VAL A 232 -13.30 9.64 -4.26
N PRO A 233 -13.06 10.26 -3.09
CA PRO A 233 -14.00 11.19 -2.48
C PRO A 233 -14.57 12.13 -3.53
N GLU A 234 -15.89 12.33 -3.49
CA GLU A 234 -16.52 13.39 -4.26
C GLU A 234 -15.96 14.73 -3.80
N ASP A 235 -15.49 15.56 -4.73
CA ASP A 235 -15.27 16.97 -4.42
C ASP A 235 -16.62 17.59 -4.04
N SER A 236 -16.71 18.05 -2.79
CA SER A 236 -17.91 18.71 -2.26
C SER A 236 -18.27 19.99 -3.02
N ASN A 237 -17.32 20.56 -3.76
CA ASN A 237 -17.48 21.80 -4.51
C ASN A 237 -17.94 21.60 -5.96
N LEU A 238 -17.95 20.37 -6.48
CA LEU A 238 -18.43 20.08 -7.82
C LEU A 238 -19.98 20.01 -7.86
N PRO A 239 -20.63 20.60 -8.88
CA PRO A 239 -22.06 20.42 -9.13
C PRO A 239 -22.44 18.93 -9.25
N ALA A 240 -23.65 18.57 -8.82
CA ALA A 240 -24.08 17.17 -8.75
C ALA A 240 -24.03 16.43 -10.11
N GLU A 241 -24.21 17.14 -11.22
CA GLU A 241 -24.04 16.59 -12.58
C GLU A 241 -22.59 16.21 -12.93
N ASP A 242 -21.59 16.85 -12.31
CA ASP A 242 -20.16 16.68 -12.63
C ASP A 242 -19.45 15.68 -11.69
N LYS A 243 -20.04 15.40 -10.52
CA LYS A 243 -19.48 14.47 -9.51
C LYS A 243 -19.28 13.03 -10.00
N LEU A 244 -20.02 12.60 -11.02
CA LEU A 244 -19.86 11.26 -11.61
C LEU A 244 -18.66 11.19 -12.58
N TYR A 245 -18.18 12.33 -13.09
CA TYR A 245 -17.20 12.42 -14.17
C TYR A 245 -15.78 12.80 -13.71
N ASP A 246 -15.58 13.15 -12.44
CA ASP A 246 -14.28 13.57 -11.90
C ASP A 246 -13.19 12.48 -12.06
N SER A 247 -13.57 11.21 -11.84
CA SER A 247 -12.68 10.06 -12.07
C SER A 247 -12.46 9.69 -13.55
N LEU A 248 -13.17 10.32 -14.49
CA LEU A 248 -13.06 10.05 -15.94
C LEU A 248 -12.09 10.99 -16.64
N GLU A 249 -11.96 12.24 -16.18
CA GLU A 249 -10.96 13.21 -16.67
C GLU A 249 -9.53 12.73 -16.35
N LEU A 250 -9.30 12.20 -15.15
CA LEU A 250 -8.02 11.60 -14.74
C LEU A 250 -7.61 10.37 -15.59
N ARG A 251 -8.56 9.69 -16.23
CA ARG A 251 -8.27 8.60 -17.17
C ARG A 251 -7.82 9.08 -18.55
N LYS A 252 -8.07 10.34 -18.90
CA LYS A 252 -7.70 10.93 -20.20
C LYS A 252 -6.27 11.50 -20.21
N SER A 253 -5.65 11.71 -19.05
CA SER A 253 -4.30 12.29 -18.93
C SER A 253 -3.14 11.28 -19.02
N PHE A 254 -3.42 10.01 -19.35
CA PHE A 254 -2.41 8.92 -19.47
C PHE A 254 -2.52 8.08 -20.75
#